data_AF-A0A518G2V3-F1
#
_entry.id   AF-A0A518G2V3-F1
#
_cell.length_a   1.000
_cell.length_b   1.000
_cell.length_c   1.000
_cell.angle_alpha   90.00
_cell.angle_beta   90.00
_cell.angle_gamma   90.00
#
_symmetry.space_group_name_H-M   'P 1'
#
loop_
_entity.id
_entity.type
_entity.pdbx_description
1 polymer ?
#
loop_
_entity_poly.entity_id
_entity_poly.type
_entity_poly.pdbx_seq_one_letter_code
_entity_poly.pdbx_strand_id
1 'polypeptide(L)'
;MLLFFIPEAKAVSDQLLRDHGLDRIILAGRHHRETFRGPSGGQGLLIADARTPAGALEYLADKQTWSPRFGFSSLVGTFNDKPPTPRELLREKTLPGESIRMVDGHDWIVPLLRNWRPGETLDFSATLPRVMRQSPETGSFVLGDVVPQYSAIWETSLDIANTLLAQLAKDGAAELNDAITMQFVCDLLAINYTVDASIVSHLQILTPELSGRIITSALDWDTLRAHLKKLLSRSTSGGTNSDSGATPPTEA
;
A
#
# COMPACT_ATOMS: atom_id res chain seq x y z
N MET A 1 -16.00 11.70 6.71
CA MET A 1 -16.77 11.25 5.52
C MET A 1 -16.16 11.85 4.26
N LEU A 2 -16.09 11.09 3.16
CA LEU A 2 -15.62 11.59 1.86
C LEU A 2 -16.79 12.09 1.00
N LEU A 3 -16.58 13.24 0.36
CA LEU A 3 -17.44 13.84 -0.63
C LEU A 3 -16.64 14.06 -1.91
N PHE A 4 -17.31 13.97 -3.06
CA PHE A 4 -16.75 14.31 -4.35
C PHE A 4 -17.61 15.35 -5.03
N PHE A 5 -16.97 16.26 -5.76
CA PHE A 5 -17.68 17.25 -6.57
C PHE A 5 -17.17 17.19 -8.01
N ILE A 6 -18.08 17.08 -8.96
CA ILE A 6 -17.78 17.14 -10.38
C ILE A 6 -18.39 18.44 -10.93
N PRO A 7 -17.58 19.44 -11.30
CA PRO A 7 -18.06 20.69 -11.88
C PRO A 7 -18.86 20.43 -13.16
N GLU A 8 -19.91 21.22 -13.38
CA GLU A 8 -20.73 21.23 -14.60
C GLU A 8 -21.50 19.94 -14.93
N ALA A 9 -21.24 18.84 -14.22
CA ALA A 9 -21.99 17.60 -14.34
C ALA A 9 -23.43 17.80 -13.84
N LYS A 10 -24.39 17.31 -14.63
CA LYS A 10 -25.83 17.41 -14.32
C LYS A 10 -26.44 16.07 -13.90
N ALA A 11 -25.85 14.95 -14.31
CA ALA A 11 -26.37 13.63 -14.00
C ALA A 11 -25.23 12.67 -13.69
N VAL A 12 -25.48 11.74 -12.77
CA VAL A 12 -24.52 10.68 -12.46
C VAL A 12 -24.70 9.52 -13.43
N SER A 13 -23.60 9.09 -14.05
CA SER A 13 -23.56 7.87 -14.87
C SER A 13 -22.33 7.03 -14.48
N ASP A 14 -22.36 5.73 -14.78
CA ASP A 14 -21.21 4.87 -14.48
C ASP A 14 -20.00 5.26 -15.33
N GLN A 15 -20.22 5.80 -16.53
CA GLN A 15 -19.14 6.34 -17.36
C GLN A 15 -18.51 7.57 -16.71
N LEU A 16 -19.32 8.50 -16.20
CA LEU A 16 -18.81 9.68 -15.48
C LEU A 16 -17.98 9.26 -14.25
N LEU A 17 -18.42 8.25 -13.51
CA LEU A 17 -17.64 7.75 -12.37
C LEU A 17 -16.30 7.15 -12.82
N ARG A 18 -16.28 6.37 -13.91
CA ARG A 18 -15.03 5.81 -14.48
C ARG A 18 -14.08 6.89 -15.01
N ASP A 19 -14.61 7.88 -15.72
CA ASP A 19 -13.84 9.01 -16.27
C ASP A 19 -13.17 9.82 -15.14
N HIS A 20 -13.74 9.77 -13.94
CA HIS A 20 -13.20 10.39 -12.74
C HIS A 20 -12.54 9.38 -11.77
N GLY A 21 -12.38 8.10 -12.13
CA GLY A 21 -11.79 7.06 -11.27
C GLY A 21 -12.54 6.82 -9.94
N LEU A 22 -13.80 7.23 -9.84
CA LEU A 22 -14.64 7.09 -8.65
C LEU A 22 -15.30 5.72 -8.54
N ASP A 23 -15.37 4.95 -9.63
CA ASP A 23 -15.92 3.60 -9.68
C ASP A 23 -15.19 2.61 -8.76
N ARG A 24 -13.91 2.86 -8.46
CA ARG A 24 -13.10 2.06 -7.53
C ARG A 24 -13.20 2.49 -6.07
N ILE A 25 -13.79 3.66 -5.82
CA ILE A 25 -13.88 4.30 -4.49
C ILE A 25 -15.31 4.20 -3.95
N ILE A 26 -16.31 4.37 -4.82
CA ILE A 26 -17.74 4.33 -4.52
C ILE A 26 -18.26 2.93 -4.85
N LEU A 27 -18.39 2.06 -3.84
CA LEU A 27 -18.57 0.61 -4.04
C LEU A 27 -20.00 0.12 -3.83
N ALA A 28 -20.69 0.59 -2.78
CA ALA A 28 -21.93 0.01 -2.28
C ALA A 28 -23.20 0.73 -2.79
N GLY A 29 -23.08 1.46 -3.89
CA GLY A 29 -24.06 2.43 -4.36
C GLY A 29 -23.64 3.86 -4.05
N ARG A 30 -24.45 4.82 -4.51
CA ARG A 30 -24.09 6.25 -4.48
C ARG A 30 -25.27 7.12 -4.12
N HIS A 31 -24.99 8.17 -3.36
CA HIS A 31 -25.83 9.34 -3.28
C HIS A 31 -25.26 10.42 -4.19
N HIS A 32 -26.14 11.17 -4.85
CA HIS A 32 -25.75 12.32 -5.65
C HIS A 32 -26.75 13.46 -5.45
N ARG A 33 -26.29 14.70 -5.60
CA ARG A 33 -27.13 15.90 -5.51
C ARG A 33 -26.55 16.98 -6.41
N GLU A 34 -27.37 17.52 -7.29
CA GLU A 34 -27.01 18.73 -8.05
C GLU A 34 -26.93 19.93 -7.10
N THR A 35 -25.94 20.79 -7.32
CA THR A 35 -25.80 22.07 -6.64
C THR A 35 -25.57 23.18 -7.64
N PHE A 36 -26.19 24.33 -7.41
CA PHE A 36 -25.98 25.55 -8.21
C PHE A 36 -24.77 26.36 -7.73
N ARG A 37 -24.26 26.07 -6.53
CA ARG A 37 -23.09 26.69 -5.94
C ARG A 37 -22.30 25.62 -5.20
N GLY A 38 -21.31 25.05 -5.87
CA GLY A 38 -20.41 24.05 -5.33
C GLY A 38 -19.04 24.61 -4.90
N PRO A 39 -18.11 23.72 -4.53
CA PRO A 39 -16.75 24.04 -4.13
C PRO A 39 -15.94 24.86 -5.15
N SER A 40 -16.25 24.74 -6.44
CA SER A 40 -15.61 25.55 -7.50
C SER A 40 -16.25 26.91 -7.71
N GLY A 41 -17.25 27.29 -6.89
CA GLY A 41 -18.06 28.49 -7.06
C GLY A 41 -19.18 28.40 -8.11
N GLY A 42 -19.17 27.34 -8.93
CA GLY A 42 -20.16 27.09 -9.98
C GLY A 42 -21.12 25.94 -9.69
N GLN A 43 -21.96 25.62 -10.67
CA GLN A 43 -22.86 24.46 -10.60
C GLN A 43 -22.11 23.13 -10.82
N GLY A 44 -22.69 22.03 -10.35
CA GLY A 44 -22.19 20.70 -10.61
C GLY A 44 -22.86 19.64 -9.74
N LEU A 45 -22.19 18.51 -9.60
CA LEU A 45 -22.72 17.34 -8.93
C LEU A 45 -21.90 16.98 -7.70
N LEU A 46 -22.55 16.96 -6.53
CA LEU A 46 -22.01 16.33 -5.34
C LEU A 46 -22.30 14.83 -5.39
N ILE A 47 -21.30 14.02 -5.04
CA ILE A 47 -21.39 12.56 -5.04
C ILE A 47 -20.76 12.02 -3.75
N ALA A 48 -21.37 11.01 -3.14
CA ALA A 48 -20.78 10.24 -2.06
C ALA A 48 -21.17 8.76 -2.16
N ASP A 49 -20.40 7.91 -1.50
CA ASP A 49 -20.75 6.50 -1.30
C ASP A 49 -22.05 6.35 -0.50
N ALA A 50 -22.82 5.30 -0.74
CA ALA A 50 -24.08 5.04 -0.02
C ALA A 50 -23.94 4.93 1.50
N ARG A 51 -22.72 4.67 2.02
CA ARG A 51 -22.40 4.73 3.46
C ARG A 51 -22.52 6.14 4.05
N THR A 52 -22.40 7.17 3.21
CA THR A 52 -22.61 8.58 3.61
C THR A 52 -24.11 8.87 3.66
N PRO A 53 -24.65 9.36 4.80
CA PRO A 53 -26.05 9.78 4.86
C PRO A 53 -26.39 10.79 3.76
N ALA A 54 -27.48 10.55 3.02
CA ALA A 54 -27.91 11.43 1.92
C ALA A 54 -28.09 12.90 2.35
N GLY A 55 -28.53 13.14 3.59
CA GLY A 55 -28.68 14.49 4.14
C GLY A 55 -27.36 15.24 4.38
N ALA A 56 -26.22 14.53 4.42
CA ALA A 56 -24.90 15.15 4.49
C ALA A 56 -24.36 15.57 3.12
N LEU A 57 -25.07 15.23 2.03
CA LEU A 57 -24.69 15.58 0.67
C LEU A 57 -25.13 17.01 0.36
N GLU A 58 -24.41 17.96 0.93
CA GLU A 58 -24.61 19.38 0.75
C GLU A 58 -23.25 20.08 0.73
N TYR A 59 -23.16 21.21 0.02
CA TYR A 59 -21.99 22.05 0.07
C TYR A 59 -22.12 23.07 1.20
N LEU A 60 -21.25 22.96 2.20
CA LEU A 60 -21.16 23.85 3.35
C LEU A 60 -19.75 24.44 3.42
N ALA A 61 -19.56 25.58 2.76
CA ALA A 61 -18.25 26.17 2.48
C ALA A 61 -17.37 26.38 3.73
N ASP A 62 -17.98 26.71 4.86
CA ASP A 62 -17.32 26.97 6.15
C ASP A 62 -17.03 25.69 6.96
N LYS A 63 -17.69 24.57 6.63
CA LYS A 63 -17.59 23.30 7.36
C LYS A 63 -16.84 22.22 6.61
N GLN A 64 -16.45 22.48 5.38
CA GLN A 64 -15.81 21.50 4.51
C GLN A 64 -14.51 22.03 3.94
N THR A 65 -13.53 21.15 3.84
CA THR A 65 -12.31 21.39 3.08
C THR A 65 -12.41 20.62 1.79
N TRP A 66 -11.95 21.23 0.70
CA TRP A 66 -11.98 20.65 -0.64
C TRP A 66 -10.59 20.76 -1.28
N SER A 67 -10.20 19.74 -2.03
CA SER A 67 -8.94 19.69 -2.75
C SER A 67 -9.13 19.15 -4.17
N PRO A 68 -8.36 19.63 -5.15
CA PRO A 68 -8.40 19.10 -6.51
C PRO A 68 -7.90 17.65 -6.53
N ARG A 69 -8.46 16.83 -7.42
CA ARG A 69 -7.95 15.48 -7.70
C ARG A 69 -7.06 15.51 -8.93
N PHE A 70 -5.82 15.04 -8.79
CA PHE A 70 -4.84 15.08 -9.88
C PHE A 70 -5.34 14.29 -11.10
N GLY A 71 -5.20 14.86 -12.30
CA GLY A 71 -5.66 14.23 -13.55
C GLY A 71 -7.17 14.28 -13.80
N PHE A 72 -7.96 14.86 -12.89
CA PHE A 72 -9.41 14.94 -13.01
C PHE A 72 -9.90 16.38 -12.81
N SER A 73 -11.05 16.73 -13.39
CA SER A 73 -11.74 18.00 -13.07
C SER A 73 -12.54 17.92 -11.76
N SER A 74 -12.64 16.74 -11.13
CA SER A 74 -13.34 16.57 -9.86
C SER A 74 -12.51 17.03 -8.66
N LEU A 75 -13.21 17.36 -7.58
CA LEU A 75 -12.65 17.65 -6.27
C LEU A 75 -13.02 16.54 -5.27
N VAL A 76 -12.16 16.35 -4.27
CA VAL A 76 -12.43 15.56 -3.06
C VAL A 76 -12.62 16.52 -1.89
N GLY A 77 -13.54 16.20 -0.99
CA GLY A 77 -13.75 17.00 0.22
C GLY A 77 -14.15 16.17 1.43
N THR A 78 -13.98 16.78 2.60
CA THR A 78 -14.36 16.22 3.90
C THR A 78 -14.94 17.30 4.79
N PHE A 79 -15.78 16.89 5.75
CA PHE A 79 -16.18 17.75 6.86
C PHE A 79 -15.01 17.98 7.82
N ASN A 80 -14.79 19.24 8.22
CA ASN A 80 -13.65 19.68 9.02
C ASN A 80 -13.67 19.08 10.44
N ASP A 81 -14.86 18.96 11.02
CA ASP A 81 -15.09 18.41 12.36
C ASP A 81 -15.15 16.87 12.38
N LYS A 82 -15.28 16.24 11.22
CA LYS A 82 -15.45 14.79 11.08
C LYS A 82 -14.77 14.24 9.81
N PRO A 83 -13.42 14.28 9.75
CA PRO A 83 -12.69 13.61 8.70
C PRO A 83 -12.98 12.09 8.72
N PRO A 84 -12.92 11.41 7.56
CA PRO A 84 -13.16 9.97 7.51
C PRO A 84 -12.11 9.21 8.33
N THR A 85 -12.56 8.20 9.08
CA THR A 85 -11.64 7.29 9.79
C THR A 85 -11.23 6.12 8.89
N PRO A 86 -10.12 5.41 9.18
CA PRO A 86 -9.71 4.25 8.38
C PRO A 86 -10.79 3.17 8.35
N ARG A 87 -11.49 2.98 9.48
CA ARG A 87 -12.61 2.03 9.58
C ARG A 87 -13.74 2.36 8.62
N GLU A 88 -14.05 3.64 8.42
CA GLU A 88 -15.09 4.07 7.47
C GLU A 88 -14.64 3.88 6.01
N LEU A 89 -13.33 3.96 5.75
CA LEU A 89 -12.73 3.78 4.42
C LEU A 89 -12.42 2.33 4.10
N LEU A 90 -12.50 1.42 5.08
CA LEU A 90 -12.13 0.01 4.90
C LEU A 90 -13.03 -0.66 3.85
N ARG A 91 -12.40 -1.43 2.96
CA ARG A 91 -13.10 -2.30 2.01
C ARG A 91 -13.67 -3.51 2.74
N GLU A 92 -14.68 -4.14 2.14
CA GLU A 92 -15.28 -5.37 2.68
C GLU A 92 -14.26 -6.52 2.73
N LYS A 93 -13.44 -6.64 1.68
CA LYS A 93 -12.36 -7.62 1.61
C LYS A 93 -11.03 -6.91 1.86
N THR A 94 -10.35 -7.32 2.92
CA THR A 94 -9.03 -6.80 3.30
C THR A 94 -8.00 -7.91 3.28
N LEU A 95 -6.75 -7.52 3.08
CA LEU A 95 -5.59 -8.37 3.29
C LEU A 95 -5.02 -8.10 4.70
N PRO A 96 -4.52 -9.15 5.38
CA PRO A 96 -3.85 -9.00 6.66
C PRO A 96 -2.56 -8.18 6.52
N GLY A 97 -2.12 -7.59 7.61
CA GLY A 97 -1.01 -6.65 7.59
C GLY A 97 -0.64 -6.09 8.96
N GLU A 98 0.35 -5.21 8.98
CA GLU A 98 0.75 -4.49 10.18
C GLU A 98 -0.15 -3.27 10.40
N SER A 99 -0.49 -3.00 11.65
CA SER A 99 -1.17 -1.78 12.05
C SER A 99 -0.16 -0.66 12.26
N ILE A 100 -0.19 0.36 11.40
CA ILE A 100 0.68 1.54 11.45
C ILE A 100 -0.14 2.79 11.77
N ARG A 101 0.25 3.48 12.84
CA ARG A 101 -0.29 4.79 13.22
C ARG A 101 0.15 5.85 12.22
N MET A 102 -0.80 6.53 11.58
CA MET A 102 -0.55 7.60 10.60
C MET A 102 -0.63 9.00 11.23
N VAL A 103 -0.37 10.05 10.44
CA VAL A 103 -0.35 11.46 10.92
C VAL A 103 -1.68 11.91 11.49
N ASP A 104 -2.80 11.38 10.98
CA ASP A 104 -4.15 11.64 11.47
C ASP A 104 -4.43 11.04 12.85
N GLY A 105 -3.46 10.34 13.45
CA GLY A 105 -3.60 9.71 14.74
C GLY A 105 -4.40 8.42 14.72
N HIS A 106 -4.77 7.88 13.56
CA HIS A 106 -5.44 6.58 13.45
C HIS A 106 -4.51 5.46 13.03
N ASP A 107 -4.89 4.24 13.38
CA ASP A 107 -4.19 3.02 12.98
C ASP A 107 -4.72 2.51 11.64
N TRP A 108 -3.82 2.35 10.68
CA TRP A 108 -4.10 1.83 9.33
C TRP A 108 -3.42 0.48 9.14
N ILE A 109 -4.14 -0.48 8.56
CA ILE A 109 -3.65 -1.82 8.25
C ILE A 109 -2.94 -1.78 6.90
N VAL A 110 -1.61 -1.86 6.94
CA VAL A 110 -0.74 -1.94 5.78
C VAL A 110 -0.60 -3.39 5.35
N PRO A 111 -1.12 -3.79 4.17
CA PRO A 111 -1.03 -5.16 3.68
C PRO A 111 0.41 -5.68 3.67
N LEU A 112 0.60 -6.90 4.16
CA LEU A 112 1.84 -7.63 3.95
C LEU A 112 1.80 -8.22 2.53
N LEU A 113 2.83 -7.98 1.72
CA LEU A 113 2.91 -8.48 0.33
C LEU A 113 3.73 -9.76 0.21
N ARG A 114 4.74 -9.92 1.07
CA ARG A 114 5.55 -11.13 1.18
C ARG A 114 5.95 -11.40 2.62
N ASN A 115 6.36 -12.64 2.85
CA ASN A 115 6.91 -13.09 4.12
C ASN A 115 8.22 -13.83 3.86
N TRP A 116 9.29 -13.46 4.56
CA TRP A 116 10.58 -14.13 4.48
C TRP A 116 10.56 -15.44 5.26
N ARG A 117 11.01 -16.51 4.61
CA ARG A 117 11.05 -17.83 5.26
C ARG A 117 12.32 -17.94 6.09
N PRO A 118 12.23 -18.49 7.33
CA PRO A 118 13.41 -18.85 8.08
C PRO A 118 14.15 -19.98 7.36
N GLY A 119 15.45 -19.82 7.15
CA GLY A 119 16.26 -20.81 6.45
C GLY A 119 17.70 -20.36 6.22
N GLU A 120 18.48 -21.20 5.53
CA GLU A 120 19.86 -20.89 5.14
C GLU A 120 19.94 -20.04 3.87
N THR A 121 18.85 -20.00 3.10
CA THR A 121 18.71 -19.23 1.85
C THR A 121 17.79 -18.04 2.06
N LEU A 122 18.00 -16.99 1.25
CA LEU A 122 17.08 -15.86 1.14
C LEU A 122 15.86 -16.27 0.29
N ASP A 123 14.92 -16.99 0.90
CA ASP A 123 13.66 -17.39 0.28
C ASP A 123 12.48 -16.61 0.88
N PHE A 124 11.50 -16.27 0.05
CA PHE A 124 10.28 -15.58 0.46
C PHE A 124 9.06 -16.16 -0.24
N SER A 125 7.90 -15.99 0.38
CA SER A 125 6.62 -16.32 -0.23
C SER A 125 5.73 -15.10 -0.34
N ALA A 126 5.07 -14.92 -1.48
CA ALA A 126 3.98 -13.96 -1.63
C ALA A 126 2.85 -14.29 -0.64
N THR A 127 2.37 -13.29 0.08
CA THR A 127 1.19 -13.37 0.98
C THR A 127 -0.08 -12.92 0.29
N LEU A 128 0.05 -12.30 -0.88
CA LEU A 128 -1.07 -11.96 -1.77
C LEU A 128 -1.82 -13.22 -2.24
N PRO A 129 -3.13 -13.13 -2.52
CA PRO A 129 -3.88 -14.22 -3.12
C PRO A 129 -3.26 -14.71 -4.43
N ARG A 130 -3.16 -16.03 -4.59
CA ARG A 130 -2.54 -16.71 -5.74
C ARG A 130 -3.52 -17.66 -6.40
N VAL A 131 -3.33 -17.90 -7.69
CA VAL A 131 -4.07 -18.95 -8.40
C VAL A 131 -3.52 -20.33 -8.02
N MET A 132 -4.39 -21.33 -7.92
CA MET A 132 -3.95 -22.72 -7.87
C MET A 132 -3.69 -23.21 -9.30
N ARG A 133 -2.59 -23.94 -9.52
CA ARG A 133 -2.27 -24.57 -10.81
C ARG A 133 -1.93 -26.03 -10.60
N GLN A 134 -2.24 -26.87 -11.59
CA GLN A 134 -1.81 -28.26 -11.56
C GLN A 134 -0.37 -28.36 -12.05
N SER A 135 0.49 -29.04 -11.30
CA SER A 135 1.86 -29.35 -11.70
C SER A 135 1.85 -30.33 -12.89
N PRO A 136 2.52 -30.02 -14.01
CA PRO A 136 2.57 -30.93 -15.15
C PRO A 136 3.39 -32.20 -14.86
N GLU A 137 4.31 -32.14 -13.90
CA GLU A 137 5.20 -33.26 -13.55
C GLU A 137 4.54 -34.24 -12.57
N THR A 138 3.79 -33.72 -11.60
CA THR A 138 3.26 -34.54 -10.48
C THR A 138 1.74 -34.67 -10.51
N GLY A 139 1.04 -33.87 -11.32
CA GLY A 139 -0.43 -33.81 -11.34
C GLY A 139 -1.06 -33.19 -10.09
N SER A 140 -0.27 -32.76 -9.10
CA SER A 140 -0.78 -32.15 -7.86
C SER A 140 -1.08 -30.66 -8.03
N PHE A 141 -2.06 -30.14 -7.28
CA PHE A 141 -2.28 -28.69 -7.21
C PHE A 141 -1.19 -28.00 -6.39
N VAL A 142 -0.59 -26.96 -6.96
CA VAL A 142 0.44 -26.11 -6.38
C VAL A 142 0.04 -24.63 -6.49
N LEU A 143 0.68 -23.77 -5.70
CA LEU A 143 0.46 -22.32 -5.80
C LEU A 143 1.16 -21.77 -7.05
N GLY A 144 0.38 -21.14 -7.94
CA GLY A 144 0.84 -20.45 -9.15
C GLY A 144 1.04 -18.95 -8.92
N ASP A 145 0.78 -18.11 -9.92
CA ASP A 145 1.08 -16.68 -9.82
C ASP A 145 0.11 -15.92 -8.90
N VAL A 146 0.49 -14.70 -8.51
CA VAL A 146 -0.42 -13.75 -7.84
C VAL A 146 -1.61 -13.47 -8.77
N VAL A 147 -2.83 -13.40 -8.21
CA VAL A 147 -4.03 -13.15 -9.02
C VAL A 147 -3.92 -11.79 -9.76
N PRO A 148 -4.50 -11.65 -10.97
CA PRO A 148 -4.29 -10.46 -11.82
C PRO A 148 -4.62 -9.12 -11.15
N GLN A 149 -5.55 -9.12 -10.19
CA GLN A 149 -5.91 -7.92 -9.44
C GLN A 149 -4.73 -7.31 -8.66
N TYR A 150 -3.79 -8.13 -8.20
CA TYR A 150 -2.64 -7.67 -7.40
C TYR A 150 -1.30 -7.82 -8.12
N SER A 151 -1.29 -8.20 -9.41
CA SER A 151 -0.03 -8.43 -10.13
C SER A 151 0.80 -7.15 -10.25
N ALA A 152 0.17 -6.01 -10.57
CA ALA A 152 0.89 -4.75 -10.73
C ALA A 152 1.65 -4.34 -9.46
N ILE A 153 0.98 -4.34 -8.31
CA ILE A 153 1.62 -3.99 -7.04
C ILE A 153 2.65 -5.04 -6.60
N TRP A 154 2.41 -6.32 -6.93
CA TRP A 154 3.38 -7.38 -6.69
C TRP A 154 4.68 -7.13 -7.46
N GLU A 155 4.62 -6.87 -8.77
CA GLU A 155 5.81 -6.58 -9.58
C GLU A 155 6.55 -5.33 -9.07
N THR A 156 5.83 -4.25 -8.78
CA THR A 156 6.46 -3.05 -8.19
C THR A 156 7.14 -3.36 -6.85
N SER A 157 6.56 -4.24 -6.04
CA SER A 157 7.16 -4.66 -4.76
C SER A 157 8.45 -5.49 -4.95
N LEU A 158 8.54 -6.25 -6.04
CA LEU A 158 9.74 -7.00 -6.41
C LEU A 158 10.84 -6.05 -6.87
N ASP A 159 10.51 -5.07 -7.72
CA ASP A 159 11.45 -4.05 -8.19
C ASP A 159 12.04 -3.26 -7.02
N ILE A 160 11.19 -2.76 -6.11
CA ILE A 160 11.62 -2.06 -4.90
C ILE A 160 12.56 -2.95 -4.06
N ALA A 161 12.22 -4.24 -3.88
CA ALA A 161 13.07 -5.18 -3.16
C ALA A 161 14.46 -5.30 -3.76
N ASN A 162 14.50 -5.50 -5.08
CA ASN A 162 15.72 -5.74 -5.81
C ASN A 162 16.61 -4.50 -5.77
N THR A 163 16.03 -3.30 -5.90
CA THR A 163 16.76 -2.03 -5.72
C THR A 163 17.35 -1.92 -4.31
N LEU A 164 16.54 -2.15 -3.27
CA LEU A 164 17.02 -2.06 -1.89
C LEU A 164 18.12 -3.07 -1.58
N LEU A 165 17.98 -4.31 -2.05
CA LEU A 165 18.99 -5.36 -1.89
C LEU A 165 20.29 -5.02 -2.64
N ALA A 166 20.19 -4.51 -3.87
CA ALA A 166 21.33 -4.12 -4.68
C ALA A 166 22.12 -2.94 -4.06
N GLN A 167 21.41 -1.96 -3.49
CA GLN A 167 22.04 -0.84 -2.77
C GLN A 167 22.73 -1.32 -1.48
N LEU A 168 22.05 -2.17 -0.70
CA LEU A 168 22.62 -2.72 0.53
C LEU A 168 23.91 -3.52 0.27
N ALA A 169 23.99 -4.25 -0.84
CA ALA A 169 25.17 -5.00 -1.23
C ALA A 169 26.36 -4.12 -1.67
N LYS A 170 26.10 -2.89 -2.15
CA LYS A 170 27.14 -1.98 -2.65
C LYS A 170 27.62 -1.00 -1.59
N ASP A 171 26.68 -0.29 -0.96
CA ASP A 171 26.97 0.93 -0.20
C ASP A 171 26.63 0.78 1.30
N GLY A 172 26.05 -0.36 1.72
CA GLY A 172 25.63 -0.60 3.10
C GLY A 172 24.43 0.25 3.56
N ALA A 173 23.98 1.19 2.73
CA ALA A 173 22.78 2.00 2.91
C ALA A 173 21.81 1.74 1.74
N ALA A 174 20.52 1.90 2.00
CA ALA A 174 19.48 1.76 0.98
C ALA A 174 18.54 2.96 1.06
N GLU A 175 18.31 3.61 -0.08
CA GLU A 175 17.48 4.80 -0.24
C GLU A 175 16.43 4.56 -1.32
N LEU A 176 15.21 4.99 -1.04
CA LEU A 176 14.08 4.86 -1.95
C LEU A 176 13.88 6.17 -2.73
N ASN A 177 13.46 6.04 -3.99
CA ASN A 177 13.03 7.20 -4.77
C ASN A 177 11.65 7.67 -4.28
N ASP A 178 11.57 8.92 -3.81
CA ASP A 178 10.36 9.50 -3.22
C ASP A 178 9.11 9.40 -4.11
N ALA A 179 9.25 9.61 -5.42
CA ALA A 179 8.11 9.61 -6.34
C ALA A 179 7.50 8.21 -6.52
N ILE A 180 8.35 7.19 -6.65
CA ILE A 180 7.93 5.78 -6.75
C ILE A 180 7.35 5.33 -5.41
N THR A 181 7.96 5.76 -4.31
CA THR A 181 7.56 5.45 -2.93
C THR A 181 6.13 5.90 -2.66
N MET A 182 5.79 7.15 -2.98
CA MET A 182 4.48 7.69 -2.67
C MET A 182 3.36 7.01 -3.45
N GLN A 183 3.56 6.79 -4.75
CA GLN A 183 2.56 6.09 -5.58
C GLN A 183 2.35 4.65 -5.11
N PHE A 184 3.44 3.93 -4.84
CA PHE A 184 3.37 2.56 -4.32
C PHE A 184 2.65 2.48 -2.97
N VAL A 185 2.91 3.41 -2.05
CA VAL A 185 2.20 3.49 -0.76
C VAL A 185 0.71 3.75 -0.96
N CYS A 186 0.33 4.63 -1.89
CA CYS A 186 -1.08 4.89 -2.19
C CYS A 186 -1.77 3.62 -2.74
N ASP A 187 -1.13 2.93 -3.69
CA ASP A 187 -1.66 1.70 -4.28
C ASP A 187 -1.77 0.57 -3.24
N LEU A 188 -0.81 0.51 -2.31
CA LEU A 188 -0.81 -0.43 -1.20
C LEU A 188 -1.97 -0.17 -0.23
N LEU A 189 -2.21 1.08 0.17
CA LEU A 189 -3.36 1.43 1.00
C LEU A 189 -4.67 1.17 0.26
N ALA A 190 -4.72 1.40 -1.05
CA ALA A 190 -5.93 1.18 -1.86
C ALA A 190 -6.38 -0.30 -1.91
N ILE A 191 -5.51 -1.26 -1.58
CA ILE A 191 -5.89 -2.67 -1.40
C ILE A 191 -6.94 -2.83 -0.29
N ASN A 192 -6.72 -2.18 0.85
CA ASN A 192 -7.56 -2.33 2.04
C ASN A 192 -8.59 -1.21 2.18
N TYR A 193 -8.37 -0.07 1.53
CA TYR A 193 -9.17 1.15 1.74
C TYR A 193 -9.71 1.72 0.43
N THR A 194 -10.84 2.41 0.50
CA THR A 194 -11.43 3.16 -0.62
C THR A 194 -10.76 4.52 -0.74
N VAL A 195 -9.48 4.51 -1.11
CA VAL A 195 -8.64 5.71 -1.27
C VAL A 195 -7.88 5.67 -2.59
N ASP A 196 -7.47 6.85 -3.06
CA ASP A 196 -6.50 7.08 -4.12
C ASP A 196 -5.46 8.12 -3.65
N ALA A 197 -4.47 8.43 -4.48
CA ALA A 197 -3.43 9.41 -4.13
C ALA A 197 -4.00 10.81 -3.81
N SER A 198 -5.11 11.22 -4.44
CA SER A 198 -5.74 12.52 -4.17
C SER A 198 -6.43 12.53 -2.80
N ILE A 199 -7.07 11.42 -2.41
CA ILE A 199 -7.67 11.25 -1.08
C ILE A 199 -6.57 11.21 -0.01
N VAL A 200 -5.50 10.43 -0.22
CA VAL A 200 -4.37 10.36 0.71
C VAL A 200 -3.74 11.73 0.93
N SER A 201 -3.52 12.49 -0.16
CA SER A 201 -3.01 13.86 -0.12
C SER A 201 -3.97 14.81 0.61
N HIS A 202 -5.27 14.74 0.29
CA HIS A 202 -6.30 15.56 0.92
C HIS A 202 -6.40 15.33 2.43
N LEU A 203 -6.26 14.08 2.88
CA LEU A 203 -6.30 13.73 4.30
C LEU A 203 -4.97 13.98 5.02
N GLN A 204 -3.87 14.26 4.30
CA GLN A 204 -2.54 14.54 4.85
C GLN A 204 -2.04 13.47 5.84
N ILE A 205 -2.32 12.19 5.56
CA ILE A 205 -2.04 11.08 6.49
C ILE A 205 -0.60 10.56 6.44
N LEU A 206 0.21 10.99 5.47
CA LEU A 206 1.56 10.47 5.23
C LEU A 206 2.64 11.54 5.39
N THR A 207 3.82 11.10 5.85
CA THR A 207 5.10 11.80 5.69
C THR A 207 6.07 10.93 4.88
N PRO A 208 7.18 11.47 4.38
CA PRO A 208 8.22 10.65 3.72
C PRO A 208 8.73 9.50 4.61
N GLU A 209 8.96 9.77 5.89
CA GLU A 209 9.46 8.77 6.85
C GLU A 209 8.44 7.66 7.09
N LEU A 210 7.15 8.03 7.23
CA LEU A 210 6.07 7.04 7.35
C LEU A 210 5.95 6.21 6.08
N SER A 211 6.14 6.82 4.90
CA SER A 211 6.11 6.10 3.62
C SER A 211 7.20 5.03 3.57
N GLY A 212 8.43 5.35 4.01
CA GLY A 212 9.50 4.37 4.17
C GLY A 212 9.13 3.22 5.12
N ARG A 213 8.55 3.54 6.28
CA ARG A 213 8.10 2.53 7.26
C ARG A 213 7.02 1.61 6.70
N ILE A 214 6.04 2.16 5.99
CA ILE A 214 4.97 1.41 5.32
C ILE A 214 5.57 0.42 4.33
N ILE A 215 6.51 0.87 3.49
CA ILE A 215 7.18 0.00 2.52
C ILE A 215 7.96 -1.11 3.23
N THR A 216 8.78 -0.77 4.23
CA THR A 216 9.57 -1.79 4.94
C THR A 216 8.69 -2.83 5.63
N SER A 217 7.55 -2.41 6.18
CA SER A 217 6.56 -3.29 6.78
C SER A 217 5.91 -4.22 5.73
N ALA A 218 5.43 -3.66 4.62
CA ALA A 218 4.77 -4.40 3.56
C ALA A 218 5.66 -5.46 2.90
N LEU A 219 6.98 -5.21 2.88
CA LEU A 219 7.99 -6.07 2.30
C LEU A 219 8.67 -7.02 3.29
N ASP A 220 8.24 -7.01 4.56
CA ASP A 220 8.82 -7.80 5.67
C ASP A 220 10.32 -7.56 5.84
N TRP A 221 10.74 -6.30 5.74
CA TRP A 221 12.15 -5.92 5.68
C TRP A 221 12.90 -6.18 6.99
N ASP A 222 12.23 -6.11 8.13
CA ASP A 222 12.85 -6.36 9.44
C ASP A 222 13.21 -7.83 9.61
N THR A 223 12.36 -8.75 9.16
CA THR A 223 12.68 -10.19 9.13
C THR A 223 13.86 -10.47 8.22
N LEU A 224 13.91 -9.85 7.03
CA LEU A 224 15.06 -9.94 6.13
C LEU A 224 16.35 -9.45 6.78
N ARG A 225 16.34 -8.25 7.39
CA ARG A 225 17.51 -7.69 8.09
C ARG A 225 17.99 -8.61 9.20
N ALA A 226 17.07 -9.18 9.99
CA ALA A 226 17.39 -10.14 11.03
C ALA A 226 18.03 -11.42 10.47
N HIS A 227 17.53 -11.92 9.33
CA HIS A 227 18.09 -13.08 8.64
C HIS A 227 19.50 -12.81 8.09
N LEU A 228 19.69 -11.67 7.41
CA LEU A 228 21.00 -11.25 6.89
C LEU A 228 22.04 -11.13 8.00
N LYS A 229 21.68 -10.51 9.13
CA LYS A 229 22.58 -10.39 10.29
C LYS A 229 23.01 -11.76 10.82
N LYS A 230 22.09 -12.73 10.90
CA LYS A 230 22.40 -14.11 11.33
C LYS A 230 23.35 -14.80 10.36
N LEU A 231 23.10 -14.70 9.05
CA LEU A 231 23.97 -15.30 8.02
C LEU A 231 25.39 -14.73 8.05
N LEU A 232 25.54 -13.40 8.16
CA LEU A 232 26.84 -12.73 8.25
C LEU A 232 27.60 -13.05 9.55
N SER A 233 26.89 -13.22 10.67
CA SER A 233 27.53 -13.62 11.94
C SER A 233 28.05 -15.06 11.93
N ARG A 234 27.42 -15.94 11.15
CA ARG A 234 27.86 -17.34 11.01
C ARG A 234 29.09 -17.48 10.12
N SER A 235 29.17 -16.69 9.03
CA SER A 235 30.33 -16.72 8.13
C SER A 235 31.61 -16.21 8.80
N THR A 236 31.50 -15.32 9.78
CA THR A 236 32.64 -14.78 10.55
C THR A 236 33.13 -15.72 11.67
N SER A 237 32.29 -16.61 12.20
CA SER A 237 32.66 -17.57 13.26
C SER A 237 33.35 -18.86 12.77
N GLY A 238 33.51 -19.05 11.45
CA GLY A 238 34.08 -20.27 10.87
C GLY A 238 35.61 -20.31 10.73
N GLY A 239 36.32 -19.27 11.17
CA GLY A 239 37.78 -19.16 11.03
C GLY A 239 38.49 -19.17 12.36
N THR A 240 38.82 -20.37 12.89
CA THR A 240 40.07 -20.71 13.63
C THR A 240 39.90 -22.07 14.33
N ASN A 241 40.60 -23.09 13.82
CA ASN A 241 41.41 -24.05 14.59
C ASN A 241 41.94 -25.15 13.65
N SER A 242 42.91 -24.79 12.82
CA SER A 242 43.90 -25.74 12.31
C SER A 242 45.08 -25.72 13.28
N ASP A 243 44.89 -26.41 14.41
CA ASP A 243 45.97 -26.68 15.35
C ASP A 243 46.77 -27.87 14.80
N SER A 244 47.79 -27.55 14.00
CA SER A 244 48.74 -28.51 13.46
C SER A 244 49.64 -29.01 14.59
N GLY A 245 49.19 -30.06 15.29
CA GLY A 245 50.03 -30.85 16.19
C GLY A 245 51.10 -31.60 15.42
N ALA A 246 52.28 -30.99 15.26
CA ALA A 246 53.48 -31.67 14.79
C ALA A 246 54.03 -32.58 15.90
N THR A 247 53.97 -33.89 15.69
CA THR A 247 54.66 -34.89 16.52
C THR A 247 56.17 -34.85 16.24
N PRO A 248 57.05 -34.80 17.25
CA PRO A 248 58.49 -34.90 17.03
C PRO A 248 58.90 -36.36 16.78
N PRO A 249 59.96 -36.62 15.98
CA PRO A 249 60.42 -37.96 15.68
C PRO A 249 61.19 -38.56 16.86
N THR A 250 60.94 -39.84 17.14
CA THR A 250 61.73 -40.66 18.05
C THR A 250 62.87 -41.30 17.26
N GLU A 251 64.12 -40.94 17.56
CA GLU A 251 65.33 -41.62 17.06
C GLU A 251 65.56 -42.93 17.83
N ALA A 252 66.17 -43.88 17.14
CA ALA A 252 66.58 -45.20 17.62
C ALA A 252 68.05 -45.22 18.08
#